data_AF-A0A450X6C7-F1
#
_entry.id   AF-A0A450X6C7-F1
#
_cell.length_a   1.000
_cell.length_b   1.000
_cell.length_c   1.000
_cell.angle_alpha   90.00
_cell.angle_beta   90.00
_cell.angle_gamma   90.00
#
_symmetry.space_group_name_H-M   'P 1'
#
loop_
_entity.id
_entity.type
_entity.pdbx_description
1 polymer ?
#
loop_
_entity_poly.entity_id
_entity_poly.type
_entity_poly.pdbx_seq_one_letter_code
_entity_poly.pdbx_strand_id
1 'polypeptide(L)'
;MRQAFKNVKRNRGAAGIDKISVQMFEANLQENLASSMRDLKTRDKFQPKPLRRVLIPKGKDKVRPLGIPVVRDRIAQEVLKISFVACLRASFP
;
A
#
# COMPACT_ATOMS: atom_id res chain seq x y z
N MET A 1 -10.05 4.28 5.23
CA MET A 1 -9.75 3.51 4.00
C MET A 1 -9.95 4.27 2.70
N ARG A 2 -11.10 4.89 2.43
CA ARG A 2 -11.31 5.62 1.16
C ARG A 2 -10.26 6.72 0.92
N GLN A 3 -9.92 7.49 1.96
CA GLN A 3 -8.85 8.49 1.87
C GLN A 3 -7.48 7.86 1.56
N ALA A 4 -7.13 6.76 2.24
CA ALA A 4 -5.90 6.02 1.99
C ALA A 4 -5.81 5.52 0.54
N PHE A 5 -6.92 5.00 -0.02
CA PHE A 5 -6.97 4.62 -1.43
C PHE A 5 -6.70 5.81 -2.37
N LYS A 6 -7.30 6.98 -2.11
CA LYS A 6 -7.05 8.20 -2.91
C LYS A 6 -5.57 8.59 -2.89
N ASN A 7 -4.92 8.52 -1.73
CA ASN A 7 -3.48 8.79 -1.60
C ASN A 7 -2.63 7.78 -2.39
N VAL A 8 -2.93 6.48 -2.27
CA VAL A 8 -2.25 5.42 -3.03
C VAL A 8 -2.44 5.58 -4.54
N LYS A 9 -3.66 5.94 -4.98
CA LYS A 9 -3.98 6.20 -6.39
C LYS A 9 -3.19 7.39 -6.93
N ARG A 10 -3.07 8.47 -6.15
CA ARG A 10 -2.29 9.65 -6.51
C ARG A 10 -0.80 9.35 -6.73
N ASN A 11 -0.25 8.39 -5.99
CA ASN A 11 1.18 8.01 -6.11
C ASN A 11 1.51 7.25 -7.40
N ARG A 12 0.51 6.76 -8.15
CA ARG A 12 0.67 6.06 -9.46
C ARG A 12 1.70 4.91 -9.44
N GLY A 13 1.89 4.27 -8.30
CA GLY A 13 2.92 3.24 -8.14
C GLY A 13 2.57 1.95 -8.87
N ALA A 14 3.59 1.27 -9.43
CA ALA A 14 3.44 0.03 -10.19
C ALA A 14 2.74 -1.10 -9.40
N ALA A 15 2.28 -2.12 -10.13
CA ALA A 15 1.68 -3.31 -9.53
C ALA A 15 2.70 -4.08 -8.67
N GLY A 16 2.20 -4.75 -7.64
CA GLY A 16 2.98 -5.61 -6.76
C GLY A 16 3.22 -6.99 -7.39
N ILE A 17 3.52 -7.99 -6.56
CA ILE A 17 3.79 -9.36 -7.01
C ILE A 17 2.54 -10.04 -7.59
N ASP A 18 1.36 -9.63 -7.15
CA ASP A 18 0.06 -10.11 -7.60
C ASP A 18 -0.37 -9.55 -8.96
N LYS A 19 0.42 -8.64 -9.54
CA LYS A 19 0.16 -7.97 -10.83
C LYS A 19 -1.15 -7.19 -10.88
N ILE A 20 -1.81 -6.96 -9.74
CA ILE A 20 -3.03 -6.14 -9.66
C ILE A 20 -2.62 -4.66 -9.70
N SER A 21 -3.09 -3.96 -10.74
CA SER A 21 -2.89 -2.50 -10.85
C SER A 21 -3.89 -1.74 -9.98
N VAL A 22 -3.61 -0.45 -9.73
CA VAL A 22 -4.57 0.41 -9.01
C VAL A 22 -5.90 0.51 -9.76
N GLN A 23 -5.89 0.50 -11.09
CA GLN A 23 -7.09 0.56 -11.93
C GLN A 23 -7.92 -0.73 -11.80
N MET A 24 -7.26 -1.88 -11.81
CA MET A 24 -7.93 -3.18 -11.59
C MET A 24 -8.54 -3.25 -10.20
N PHE A 25 -7.82 -2.76 -9.18
CA PHE A 25 -8.35 -2.68 -7.83
C PHE A 25 -9.56 -1.73 -7.73
N GLU A 26 -9.55 -0.63 -8.50
CA GLU A 26 -10.62 0.37 -8.52
C GLU A 26 -11.89 -0.15 -9.20
N ALA A 27 -11.79 -1.05 -10.17
CA ALA A 27 -12.94 -1.63 -10.87
C ALA A 27 -14.00 -2.18 -9.89
N ASN A 28 -13.55 -2.86 -8.82
CA ASN A 28 -14.41 -3.38 -7.75
C ASN A 28 -14.10 -2.71 -6.40
N LEU A 29 -13.96 -1.38 -6.40
CA LEU A 29 -13.41 -0.63 -5.26
C LEU A 29 -14.15 -0.91 -3.94
N GLN A 30 -15.48 -0.91 -3.93
CA GLN A 30 -16.25 -1.08 -2.70
C GLN A 30 -16.01 -2.45 -2.06
N GLU A 31 -16.11 -3.51 -2.86
CA GLU A 31 -15.91 -4.88 -2.40
C GLU A 31 -14.47 -5.12 -1.95
N ASN A 32 -13.50 -4.65 -2.73
CA ASN A 32 -12.08 -4.75 -2.40
C ASN A 32 -11.73 -4.04 -1.09
N LEU A 33 -12.28 -2.84 -0.86
CA LEU A 33 -12.11 -2.13 0.41
C LEU A 33 -12.84 -2.83 1.56
N ALA A 34 -14.05 -3.33 1.34
CA ALA A 34 -14.82 -4.03 2.36
C ALA A 34 -14.13 -5.34 2.79
N SER A 35 -13.60 -6.12 1.84
CA SER A 35 -12.81 -7.32 2.12
C SER A 35 -11.51 -6.96 2.86
N SER A 36 -10.78 -5.94 2.39
CA SER A 36 -9.54 -5.52 3.05
C SER A 36 -9.79 -5.03 4.48
N MET A 37 -10.89 -4.31 4.71
CA MET A 37 -11.29 -3.85 6.04
C MET A 37 -11.66 -5.01 6.95
N ARG A 38 -12.41 -6.01 6.44
CA ARG A 38 -12.77 -7.21 7.20
C ARG A 38 -11.52 -7.98 7.63
N ASP A 39 -10.58 -8.15 6.72
CA ASP A 39 -9.33 -8.87 7.02
C ASP A 39 -8.47 -8.12 8.03
N LEU A 40 -8.36 -6.78 7.93
CA LEU A 40 -7.60 -5.98 8.90
C LEU A 40 -8.22 -5.96 10.30
N LYS A 41 -9.55 -6.06 10.41
CA LYS A 41 -10.24 -6.09 11.69
C LYS A 41 -10.28 -7.47 12.32
N THR A 42 -10.08 -8.53 11.53
CA THR A 42 -10.12 -9.89 12.04
C THR A 42 -8.72 -10.33 12.41
N ARG A 43 -8.54 -10.74 13.68
CA ARG A 43 -7.28 -11.24 14.19
C ARG A 43 -6.73 -12.34 13.26
N ASP A 44 -5.44 -12.27 12.96
CA ASP A 44 -4.67 -13.24 12.17
C ASP A 44 -5.13 -13.46 10.71
N LYS A 45 -6.11 -12.70 10.20
CA LYS A 45 -6.55 -12.80 8.79
C LYS A 45 -5.78 -11.92 7.84
N PHE A 46 -5.27 -10.77 8.29
CA PHE A 46 -4.47 -9.91 7.43
C PHE A 46 -3.02 -10.41 7.35
N GLN A 47 -2.70 -11.13 6.26
CA GLN A 47 -1.34 -11.54 5.95
C GLN A 47 -0.80 -10.69 4.78
N PRO A 48 0.24 -9.89 5.00
CA PRO A 48 0.84 -9.10 3.93
C PRO A 48 1.52 -10.01 2.90
N LYS A 49 1.43 -9.63 1.63
CA LYS A 49 2.07 -10.37 0.54
C LYS A 49 3.55 -9.98 0.42
N PRO A 50 4.41 -10.88 -0.10
CA PRO A 50 5.80 -10.56 -0.35
C PRO A 50 5.93 -9.39 -1.34
N LEU A 51 6.93 -8.54 -1.11
CA LEU A 51 7.18 -7.37 -1.96
C LEU A 51 7.81 -7.79 -3.29
N ARG A 52 7.38 -7.16 -4.39
CA ARG A 52 8.04 -7.33 -5.69
C ARG A 52 9.35 -6.54 -5.72
N ARG A 53 10.47 -7.22 -5.96
CA ARG A 53 11.78 -6.56 -6.10
C ARG A 53 11.94 -5.95 -7.49
N VAL A 54 12.43 -4.71 -7.52
CA VAL A 54 12.83 -4.01 -8.73
C VAL A 54 14.18 -3.35 -8.50
N LEU A 55 15.11 -3.53 -9.44
CA LEU A 55 16.41 -2.88 -9.40
C LEU A 55 16.32 -1.59 -10.22
N ILE A 56 16.55 -0.45 -9.56
CA ILE A 56 16.60 0.85 -10.23
C ILE A 56 18.07 1.28 -10.36
N PRO A 57 18.57 1.58 -11.56
CA PRO A 57 19.94 2.03 -11.74
C PRO A 57 20.17 3.38 -11.05
N LYS A 58 21.30 3.53 -10.35
CA LYS A 58 21.72 4.77 -9.67
C LYS A 58 23.06 5.30 -10.21
N GLY A 59 23.54 4.78 -11.35
CA GLY A 59 24.85 5.08 -11.97
C GLY A 59 25.42 3.84 -12.69
N LYS A 60 26.70 3.90 -13.09
CA LYS A 60 27.37 2.84 -13.89
C LYS A 60 27.32 1.45 -13.24
N ASP A 61 27.56 1.34 -11.93
CA ASP A 61 27.66 0.03 -11.25
C ASP A 61 26.83 -0.09 -9.97
N LYS A 62 25.95 0.88 -9.70
CA LYS A 62 25.15 0.91 -8.45
C LYS A 62 23.66 0.79 -8.76
N VAL A 63 22.99 -0.09 -8.03
CA VAL A 63 21.53 -0.28 -8.09
C VAL A 63 20.90 0.06 -6.75
N ARG A 64 19.69 0.64 -6.79
CA ARG A 64 18.82 0.78 -5.63
C ARG A 64 17.77 -0.33 -5.69
N PRO A 65 17.80 -1.33 -4.79
CA PRO A 65 16.74 -2.31 -4.72
C PRO A 65 15.49 -1.64 -4.14
N LEU A 66 14.39 -1.68 -4.91
CA LEU A 66 13.07 -1.24 -4.49
C LEU A 66 12.20 -2.46 -4.17
N GLY A 67 11.41 -2.37 -3.10
CA GLY A 67 10.35 -3.32 -2.81
C GLY A 67 9.00 -2.67 -3.10
N ILE A 68 8.21 -3.26 -3.99
CA ILE A 68 6.89 -2.76 -4.38
C ILE A 68 5.83 -3.67 -3.74
N PRO A 69 5.11 -3.18 -2.72
CA PRO A 69 4.02 -3.94 -2.12
C PRO A 69 2.78 -3.96 -3.03
N VAL A 70 1.90 -4.93 -2.80
CA VAL A 70 0.61 -5.02 -3.49
C VAL A 70 -0.30 -3.84 -3.13
N VAL A 71 -1.30 -3.56 -3.97
CA VAL A 71 -2.18 -2.38 -3.79
C VAL A 71 -2.92 -2.44 -2.45
N ARG A 72 -3.45 -3.61 -2.08
CA ARG A 72 -4.12 -3.85 -0.80
C ARG A 72 -3.25 -3.45 0.40
N ASP A 73 -1.99 -3.90 0.41
CA ASP A 73 -1.07 -3.66 1.52
C ASP A 73 -0.63 -2.19 1.57
N ARG A 74 -0.47 -1.53 0.41
CA ARG A 74 -0.24 -0.08 0.35
C ARG A 74 -1.38 0.70 0.99
N ILE A 75 -2.63 0.29 0.74
CA ILE A 75 -3.81 0.94 1.35
C ILE A 75 -3.80 0.72 2.87
N ALA A 76 -3.49 -0.50 3.34
CA ALA A 76 -3.39 -0.80 4.76
C ALA A 76 -2.30 0.05 5.45
N GLN A 77 -1.10 0.10 4.87
CA GLN A 77 0.02 0.93 5.36
C GLN A 77 -0.35 2.41 5.40
N GLU A 78 -1.03 2.92 4.37
CA GLU A 78 -1.45 4.32 4.31
C GLU A 78 -2.53 4.64 5.36
N VAL A 79 -3.44 3.70 5.67
CA VAL A 79 -4.38 3.87 6.79
C VAL A 79 -3.62 4.05 8.10
N LEU A 80 -2.66 3.17 8.38
CA LEU A 80 -1.83 3.26 9.59
C LEU A 80 -1.04 4.56 9.63
N LYS A 81 -0.43 4.95 8.50
CA LYS A 81 0.33 6.20 8.39
C LYS A 81 -0.52 7.42 8.72
N ILE A 82 -1.74 7.52 8.17
CA ILE A 82 -2.62 8.66 8.43
C ILE A 82 -2.94 8.76 9.93
N SER A 83 -3.31 7.65 10.56
CA SER A 83 -3.63 7.62 12.00
C SER A 83 -2.41 7.90 12.87
N PHE A 84 -1.29 7.28 12.57
CA PHE A 84 -0.07 7.39 13.37
C PHE A 84 0.57 8.77 13.26
N VAL A 85 0.65 9.34 12.05
CA VAL A 85 1.19 10.69 11.85
C VAL A 85 0.31 11.76 12.51
N ALA A 86 -1.01 11.59 12.51
CA ALA A 86 -1.90 12.49 13.24
C ALA A 86 -1.60 12.48 14.74
N CYS A 87 -1.37 11.31 15.32
CA CYS A 87 -0.99 11.16 16.73
C CYS A 87 0.41 11.75 17.01
N LEU A 88 1.42 11.41 16.19
CA LEU A 88 2.78 11.91 16.37
C LEU A 88 2.87 13.43 16.30
N ARG A 89 2.16 14.09 15.37
CA ARG A 89 2.16 15.55 15.26
C ARG A 89 1.58 16.24 16.49
N ALA A 90 0.65 15.59 17.19
CA ALA A 90 0.14 16.11 18.46
C ALA A 90 1.15 15.94 19.61
N SER A 91 2.04 14.93 19.53
CA SER A 91 3.05 14.64 20.56
C SER A 91 4.39 15.34 20.34
N PHE A 92 4.71 15.74 19.10
CA PHE A 92 5.96 16.39 18.72
C PHE A 92 5.68 17.63 17.85
N PRO A 93 5.38 18.79 18.46
CA PRO A 93 5.18 20.05 17.75
C PRO A 93 6.46 20.58 17.09
#